data_AF-A0A535P007-F1
#
_entry.id   AF-A0A535P007-F1
#
_cell.length_a   1.000
_cell.length_b   1.000
_cell.length_c   1.000
_cell.angle_alpha   90.00
_cell.angle_beta   90.00
_cell.angle_gamma   90.00
#
_symmetry.space_group_name_H-M   'P 1'
#
loop_
_entity.id
_entity.type
_entity.pdbx_description
1 polymer ?
#
loop_
_entity_poly.entity_id
_entity_poly.type
_entity_poly.pdbx_seq_one_letter_code
_entity_poly.pdbx_strand_id
1 'polypeptide(L)'
;MGDHLEANARLTGTVAIVLLLPLALVLATGLAVHRFLLIHALIGFLLIPPVLLKLGSVGFRFVRYYTGAPLYRAAGPPRPAMRLLGPVTVVLTLVVFGTGVELWLFGYRFGFAWAPVHHASSYIWFAAMLVHVINYLSEAPRLALADWRDHWRGASSPFALPTGGG
;
A
#
# COMPACT_ATOMS: atom_id res chain seq x y z
N MET A 1 -22.45 14.86 11.78
CA MET A 1 -22.57 14.22 10.44
C MET A 1 -21.42 14.63 9.51
N GLY A 2 -20.96 15.88 9.52
CA GLY A 2 -19.78 16.33 8.73
C GLY A 2 -18.42 15.83 9.26
N ASP A 3 -18.27 15.69 10.57
CA ASP A 3 -16.98 15.45 11.23
C ASP A 3 -16.28 14.15 10.81
N HIS A 4 -17.02 13.06 10.62
CA HIS A 4 -16.45 11.77 10.20
C HIS A 4 -16.05 11.75 8.72
N LEU A 5 -16.82 12.41 7.86
CA LEU A 5 -16.50 12.55 6.43
C LEU A 5 -15.27 13.43 6.24
N GLU A 6 -15.19 14.51 7.01
CA GLU A 6 -14.04 15.41 6.98
C GLU A 6 -12.78 14.77 7.59
N ALA A 7 -12.92 14.00 8.67
CA ALA A 7 -11.80 13.24 9.24
C ALA A 7 -11.26 12.17 8.28
N ASN A 8 -12.14 11.44 7.58
CA ASN A 8 -11.73 10.43 6.60
C ASN A 8 -11.09 11.07 5.34
N ALA A 9 -11.63 12.20 4.89
CA ALA A 9 -11.04 12.97 3.79
C ALA A 9 -9.66 13.51 4.16
N ARG A 10 -9.49 14.04 5.37
CA ARG A 10 -8.18 14.47 5.91
C ARG A 10 -7.20 13.30 5.99
N LEU A 11 -7.60 12.15 6.52
CA LEU A 11 -6.75 10.96 6.60
C LEU A 11 -6.30 10.49 5.21
N THR A 12 -7.23 10.45 4.25
CA THR A 12 -6.92 10.08 2.85
C THR A 12 -5.97 11.09 2.20
N GLY A 13 -6.18 12.39 2.42
CA GLY A 13 -5.29 13.45 1.96
C GLY A 13 -3.89 13.36 2.58
N THR A 14 -3.80 13.11 3.89
CA THR A 14 -2.51 12.93 4.59
C THR A 14 -1.78 11.69 4.08
N VAL A 15 -2.47 10.57 3.87
CA VAL A 15 -1.88 9.35 3.30
C VAL A 15 -1.35 9.60 1.88
N ALA A 16 -2.08 10.35 1.06
CA ALA A 16 -1.63 10.73 -0.28
C ALA A 16 -0.34 11.58 -0.21
N ILE A 17 -0.26 12.56 0.69
CA ILE A 17 0.94 13.38 0.85
C ILE A 17 2.12 12.57 1.40
N VAL A 18 1.90 11.69 2.38
CA VAL A 18 2.98 10.96 3.04
C VAL A 18 3.55 9.84 2.16
N LEU A 19 2.74 9.20 1.32
CA LEU A 19 3.18 8.05 0.51
C LEU A 19 3.28 8.35 -0.97
N LEU A 20 2.30 9.05 -1.58
CA LEU A 20 2.31 9.26 -3.03
C LEU A 20 3.28 10.36 -3.45
N LEU A 21 3.44 11.42 -2.65
CA LEU A 21 4.34 12.53 -3.00
C LEU A 21 5.81 12.12 -3.00
N PRO A 22 6.37 11.45 -1.96
CA PRO A 22 7.74 10.95 -2.02
C PRO A 22 7.92 9.96 -3.16
N LEU A 23 6.89 9.18 -3.46
CA LEU A 23 6.95 8.20 -4.53
C LEU A 23 7.01 8.83 -5.93
N ALA A 24 6.20 9.86 -6.17
CA ALA A 24 6.26 10.65 -7.38
C ALA A 24 7.64 11.34 -7.53
N LEU A 25 8.21 11.80 -6.41
CA LEU A 25 9.52 12.45 -6.43
C LEU A 25 10.66 11.45 -6.71
N VAL A 26 10.59 10.22 -6.19
CA VAL A 26 11.52 9.13 -6.55
C VAL A 26 11.44 8.79 -8.03
N LEU A 27 10.23 8.75 -8.61
CA LEU A 27 10.07 8.56 -10.06
C LEU A 27 10.75 9.69 -10.85
N ALA A 28 10.42 10.94 -10.52
CA ALA A 28 10.94 12.11 -11.23
C ALA A 28 12.47 12.19 -11.16
N THR A 29 13.03 11.99 -9.97
CA THR A 29 14.49 11.97 -9.76
C THR A 29 15.15 10.77 -10.43
N GLY A 30 14.47 9.61 -10.49
CA GLY A 30 14.95 8.40 -11.18
C GLY A 30 15.03 8.57 -12.70
N LEU A 31 14.09 9.31 -13.31
CA LEU A 31 14.11 9.62 -14.75
C LEU A 31 15.32 10.49 -15.15
N ALA A 32 15.84 11.30 -14.22
CA ALA A 32 17.02 12.13 -14.41
C ALA A 32 18.10 11.84 -13.35
N VAL A 33 18.34 10.55 -13.08
CA VAL A 33 19.18 10.09 -11.95
C VAL A 33 20.61 10.62 -12.01
N HIS A 34 21.17 10.83 -13.21
CA HIS A 34 22.52 11.39 -13.39
C HIS A 34 22.67 12.80 -12.77
N ARG A 35 21.58 13.57 -12.69
CA ARG A 35 21.54 14.92 -12.11
C ARG A 35 21.10 14.90 -10.65
N PHE A 36 20.23 13.96 -10.27
CA PHE A 36 19.55 13.95 -8.98
C PHE A 36 19.85 12.72 -8.12
N LEU A 37 20.98 12.03 -8.35
CA LEU A 37 21.36 10.78 -7.67
C LEU A 37 21.23 10.87 -6.14
N LEU A 38 21.79 11.93 -5.53
CA LEU A 38 21.72 12.10 -4.08
C LEU A 38 20.28 12.26 -3.58
N ILE A 39 19.48 13.07 -4.26
CA ILE A 39 18.08 13.31 -3.89
C ILE A 39 17.27 12.03 -4.05
N HIS A 40 17.47 11.30 -5.15
CA HIS A 40 16.84 10.01 -5.41
C HIS A 40 17.13 9.00 -4.29
N ALA A 41 18.40 8.87 -3.91
CA ALA A 41 18.82 7.96 -2.84
C ALA A 41 18.22 8.37 -1.48
N LEU A 42 18.27 9.65 -1.12
CA LEU A 42 17.73 10.14 0.15
C LEU A 42 16.23 9.87 0.30
N ILE A 43 15.44 10.13 -0.75
CA ILE A 43 14.00 9.87 -0.71
C ILE A 43 13.72 8.37 -0.73
N GLY A 44 14.52 7.59 -1.49
CA GLY A 44 14.48 6.13 -1.46
C GLY A 44 14.69 5.59 -0.03
N PHE A 45 15.70 6.08 0.69
CA PHE A 45 15.94 5.68 2.07
C PHE A 45 14.83 6.13 3.02
N LEU A 46 14.29 7.34 2.83
CA LEU A 46 13.14 7.84 3.60
C LEU A 46 11.91 6.93 3.45
N LEU A 47 11.74 6.30 2.29
CA LEU A 47 10.63 5.38 2.03
C LEU A 47 10.81 3.98 2.64
N ILE A 48 12.01 3.60 3.09
CA ILE A 48 12.25 2.25 3.64
C ILE A 48 11.36 1.96 4.85
N PRO A 49 11.32 2.80 5.92
CA PRO A 49 10.48 2.51 7.08
C PRO A 49 8.99 2.32 6.75
N PRO A 50 8.31 3.24 6.03
CA PRO A 50 6.90 3.04 5.71
C PRO A 50 6.66 1.82 4.79
N VAL A 51 7.59 1.53 3.88
CA VAL A 51 7.51 0.33 3.04
C VAL A 51 7.62 -0.94 3.87
N LEU A 52 8.58 -1.03 4.80
CA LEU A 52 8.73 -2.17 5.70
C LEU A 52 7.49 -2.37 6.57
N LEU A 53 6.91 -1.30 7.10
CA LEU A 53 5.65 -1.35 7.85
C LEU A 53 4.50 -1.87 6.99
N LYS A 54 4.40 -1.41 5.74
CA LYS A 54 3.37 -1.86 4.79
C LYS A 54 3.55 -3.34 4.45
N LEU A 55 4.76 -3.77 4.13
CA LEU A 55 5.11 -5.16 3.82
C LEU A 55 4.84 -6.08 5.01
N GLY A 56 5.25 -5.68 6.22
CA GLY A 56 4.99 -6.42 7.45
C GLY A 56 3.49 -6.58 7.73
N SER A 57 2.71 -5.50 7.56
CA SER A 57 1.25 -5.53 7.78
C SER A 57 0.54 -6.45 6.77
N VAL A 58 0.89 -6.34 5.49
CA VAL A 58 0.28 -7.17 4.43
C VAL A 58 0.75 -8.63 4.55
N GLY A 59 2.03 -8.86 4.82
CA GLY A 59 2.62 -10.18 5.04
C GLY A 59 2.02 -10.88 6.25
N PHE A 60 1.85 -10.19 7.37
CA PHE A 60 1.19 -10.74 8.55
C PHE A 60 -0.25 -11.16 8.24
N ARG A 61 -1.04 -10.28 7.60
CA ARG A 61 -2.41 -10.62 7.19
C ARG A 61 -2.44 -11.82 6.23
N PHE A 62 -1.51 -11.88 5.28
CA PHE A 62 -1.38 -12.99 4.34
C PHE A 62 -1.10 -14.30 5.06
N VAL A 63 -0.06 -14.34 5.91
CA VAL A 63 0.29 -15.53 6.69
C VAL A 63 -0.91 -15.99 7.52
N ARG A 64 -1.55 -15.09 8.31
CA ARG A 64 -2.69 -15.45 9.15
C ARG A 64 -3.90 -15.96 8.36
N TYR A 65 -4.13 -15.43 7.16
CA TYR A 65 -5.17 -15.93 6.26
C TYR A 65 -4.89 -17.37 5.80
N TYR A 66 -3.68 -17.63 5.31
CA TYR A 66 -3.31 -18.95 4.77
C TYR A 66 -3.03 -20.01 5.84
N THR A 67 -2.64 -19.61 7.05
CA THR A 67 -2.55 -20.52 8.21
C THR A 67 -3.92 -20.78 8.86
N GLY A 68 -4.99 -20.21 8.33
CA GLY A 68 -6.36 -20.55 8.68
C GLY A 68 -6.93 -19.86 9.91
N ALA A 69 -6.36 -18.73 10.36
CA ALA A 69 -6.86 -18.03 11.54
C ALA A 69 -8.34 -17.58 11.32
N PRO A 70 -9.29 -17.94 12.21
CA PRO A 70 -10.73 -17.75 11.98
C PRO A 70 -11.13 -16.32 11.64
N LEU A 71 -10.59 -15.33 12.39
CA LEU A 71 -10.87 -13.91 12.17
C LEU A 71 -10.41 -13.41 10.79
N TYR A 72 -9.28 -13.91 10.29
CA TYR A 72 -8.73 -13.51 8.99
C TYR A 72 -9.44 -14.21 7.83
N ARG A 73 -9.90 -15.45 8.03
CA ARG A 73 -10.74 -16.16 7.04
C ARG A 73 -12.14 -15.57 6.94
N ALA A 74 -12.73 -15.18 8.08
CA ALA A 74 -14.05 -14.53 8.13
C ALA A 74 -14.05 -13.18 7.40
N ALA A 75 -12.92 -12.47 7.38
CA ALA A 75 -12.72 -11.25 6.59
C ALA A 75 -12.71 -11.48 5.05
N GLY A 76 -12.88 -12.73 4.59
CA GLY A 76 -12.99 -13.10 3.19
C GLY A 76 -11.64 -13.24 2.46
N PRO A 77 -11.62 -13.95 1.32
CA PRO A 77 -10.41 -14.11 0.53
C PRO A 77 -9.85 -12.78 0.03
N PRO A 78 -8.51 -12.63 -0.06
CA PRO A 78 -7.92 -11.55 -0.82
C PRO A 78 -8.48 -11.58 -2.25
N ARG A 79 -8.88 -10.41 -2.75
CA ARG A 79 -9.53 -10.26 -4.06
C ARG A 79 -8.70 -10.91 -5.18
N PRO A 80 -9.30 -11.60 -6.16
CA PRO A 80 -8.56 -12.38 -7.16
C PRO A 80 -7.48 -11.57 -7.90
N ALA A 81 -7.81 -10.35 -8.36
CA ALA A 81 -6.84 -9.46 -9.01
C ALA A 81 -5.66 -9.07 -8.11
N MET A 82 -5.88 -8.98 -6.79
CA MET A 82 -4.86 -8.65 -5.80
C MET A 82 -4.06 -9.87 -5.33
N ARG A 83 -4.53 -11.10 -5.60
CA ARG A 83 -3.80 -12.34 -5.27
C ARG A 83 -2.53 -12.51 -6.09
N LEU A 84 -2.48 -11.96 -7.30
CA LEU A 84 -1.29 -11.96 -8.14
C LEU A 84 -0.54 -10.62 -8.06
N LEU A 85 -1.27 -9.50 -8.20
CA LEU A 85 -0.67 -8.17 -8.17
C LEU A 85 0.03 -7.87 -6.83
N GLY A 86 -0.55 -8.32 -5.71
CA GLY A 86 0.02 -8.13 -4.37
C GLY A 86 1.41 -8.77 -4.24
N PRO A 87 1.55 -10.09 -4.41
CA PRO A 87 2.85 -10.76 -4.37
C PRO A 87 3.87 -10.21 -5.38
N VAL A 88 3.45 -9.93 -6.62
CA VAL A 88 4.33 -9.33 -7.63
C VAL A 88 4.85 -7.96 -7.16
N THR A 89 3.97 -7.12 -6.64
CA THR A 89 4.35 -5.80 -6.11
C THR A 89 5.30 -5.94 -4.91
N VAL A 90 5.07 -6.90 -4.02
CA VAL A 90 5.98 -7.19 -2.89
C VAL A 90 7.36 -7.57 -3.39
N VAL A 91 7.47 -8.53 -4.31
CA VAL A 91 8.75 -8.97 -4.87
C VAL A 91 9.47 -7.81 -5.56
N LEU A 92 8.78 -7.07 -6.43
CA LEU A 92 9.36 -5.91 -7.11
C LEU A 92 9.80 -4.84 -6.11
N THR A 93 9.07 -4.63 -5.02
CA THR A 93 9.47 -3.68 -3.96
C THR A 93 10.78 -4.12 -3.33
N LEU A 94 10.91 -5.39 -2.96
CA LEU A 94 12.14 -5.94 -2.40
C LEU A 94 13.32 -5.82 -3.38
N VAL A 95 13.08 -6.07 -4.67
CA VAL A 95 14.11 -5.94 -5.71
C VAL A 95 14.55 -4.49 -5.87
N VAL A 96 13.64 -3.53 -6.04
CA VAL A 96 13.98 -2.12 -6.25
C VAL A 96 14.73 -1.55 -5.05
N PHE A 97 14.23 -1.76 -3.84
CA PHE A 97 14.88 -1.25 -2.63
C PHE A 97 16.20 -2.00 -2.34
N GLY A 98 16.22 -3.32 -2.50
CA GLY A 98 17.42 -4.12 -2.30
C GLY A 98 18.56 -3.74 -3.25
N THR A 99 18.25 -3.59 -4.54
CA THR A 99 19.24 -3.14 -5.54
C THR A 99 19.65 -1.68 -5.33
N GLY A 100 18.75 -0.79 -4.88
CA GLY A 100 19.12 0.59 -4.56
C GLY A 100 20.07 0.69 -3.36
N VAL A 101 19.81 -0.09 -2.31
CA VAL A 101 20.69 -0.18 -1.13
C VAL A 101 22.05 -0.79 -1.51
N GLU A 102 22.07 -1.84 -2.33
CA GLU A 102 23.30 -2.46 -2.84
C GLU A 102 24.15 -1.45 -3.61
N LEU A 103 23.57 -0.76 -4.59
CA LEU A 103 24.27 0.22 -5.42
C LEU A 103 24.82 1.38 -4.60
N TRP A 104 24.08 1.82 -3.58
CA TRP A 104 24.54 2.89 -2.70
C TRP A 104 25.72 2.48 -1.82
N LEU A 105 25.67 1.28 -1.23
CA LEU A 105 26.70 0.81 -0.30
C LEU A 105 27.96 0.30 -1.00
N PHE A 106 27.81 -0.27 -2.20
CA PHE A 106 28.86 -1.04 -2.85
C PHE A 106 29.20 -0.57 -4.27
N GLY A 107 28.42 0.34 -4.84
CA GLY A 107 28.61 0.77 -6.23
C GLY A 107 28.59 -0.41 -7.19
N TYR A 108 29.60 -0.52 -8.04
CA TYR A 108 29.72 -1.61 -9.02
C TYR A 108 30.58 -2.79 -8.54
N ARG A 109 30.90 -2.86 -7.24
CA ARG A 109 31.83 -3.86 -6.69
C ARG A 109 31.37 -5.31 -6.92
N PHE A 110 30.07 -5.57 -6.93
CA PHE A 110 29.49 -6.90 -7.16
C PHE A 110 28.93 -7.10 -8.58
N GLY A 111 29.32 -6.24 -9.52
CA GLY A 111 28.99 -6.36 -10.94
C GLY A 111 28.21 -5.18 -11.51
N PHE A 112 28.25 -5.05 -12.83
CA PHE A 112 27.55 -3.97 -13.54
C PHE A 112 26.07 -4.23 -13.75
N ALA A 113 25.58 -5.42 -13.42
CA ALA A 113 24.19 -5.83 -13.61
C ALA A 113 23.21 -5.16 -12.62
N TRP A 114 23.67 -4.68 -11.47
CA TRP A 114 22.81 -4.11 -10.45
C TRP A 114 22.07 -2.84 -10.91
N ALA A 115 22.76 -1.96 -11.63
CA ALA A 115 22.16 -0.73 -12.19
C ALA A 115 21.03 -1.02 -13.21
N PRO A 116 21.22 -1.84 -14.25
CA PRO A 116 20.14 -2.15 -15.17
C PRO A 116 19.01 -2.95 -14.51
N VAL A 117 19.31 -3.84 -13.55
CA VAL A 117 18.26 -4.53 -12.76
C VAL A 117 17.44 -3.53 -11.95
N HIS A 118 18.09 -2.59 -11.25
CA HIS A 118 17.42 -1.54 -10.49
C HIS A 118 16.53 -0.68 -11.41
N HIS A 119 17.04 -0.29 -12.58
CA HIS A 119 16.32 0.55 -13.53
C HIS A 119 15.10 -0.16 -14.14
N ALA A 120 15.30 -1.39 -14.64
CA ALA A 120 14.23 -2.18 -15.24
C ALA A 120 13.16 -2.55 -14.21
N SER A 121 13.57 -3.03 -13.03
CA SER A 121 12.64 -3.38 -11.96
C SER A 121 11.87 -2.16 -11.46
N SER A 122 12.50 -0.97 -11.41
CA SER A 122 11.83 0.27 -11.02
C SER A 122 10.68 0.61 -11.97
N TYR A 123 10.89 0.55 -13.30
CA TYR A 123 9.81 0.82 -14.25
C TYR A 123 8.64 -0.15 -14.14
N ILE A 124 8.95 -1.46 -14.02
CA ILE A 124 7.93 -2.50 -13.84
C ILE A 124 7.19 -2.28 -12.52
N TRP A 125 7.92 -1.95 -11.45
CA TRP A 125 7.37 -1.65 -10.14
C TRP A 125 6.45 -0.43 -10.17
N PHE A 126 6.83 0.67 -10.84
CA PHE A 126 6.00 1.86 -10.98
C PHE A 126 4.72 1.58 -11.78
N ALA A 127 4.81 0.78 -12.84
CA ALA A 127 3.63 0.33 -13.59
C ALA A 127 2.69 -0.51 -12.71
N ALA A 128 3.24 -1.48 -11.97
CA ALA A 128 2.45 -2.30 -11.04
C ALA A 128 1.83 -1.47 -9.91
N MET A 129 2.57 -0.50 -9.37
CA MET A 129 2.11 0.42 -8.33
C MET A 129 1.01 1.35 -8.84
N LEU A 130 1.11 1.85 -10.08
CA LEU A 130 0.05 2.64 -10.70
C LEU A 130 -1.25 1.83 -10.80
N VAL A 131 -1.17 0.58 -11.29
CA VAL A 131 -2.33 -0.33 -11.33
C VAL A 131 -2.87 -0.60 -9.92
N HIS A 132 -1.98 -0.79 -8.94
CA HIS A 132 -2.37 -0.99 -7.54
C HIS A 132 -3.11 0.21 -6.96
N VAL A 133 -2.61 1.43 -7.18
CA VAL A 133 -3.21 2.68 -6.71
C VAL A 133 -4.55 2.94 -7.41
N ILE A 134 -4.65 2.74 -8.72
CA ILE A 134 -5.92 2.89 -9.46
C ILE A 134 -6.98 1.94 -8.89
N ASN A 135 -6.63 0.66 -8.68
CA ASN A 135 -7.52 -0.32 -8.09
C ASN A 135 -7.91 0.00 -6.64
N TYR A 136 -7.04 0.69 -5.89
CA TYR A 136 -7.35 1.15 -4.54
C TYR A 136 -8.31 2.35 -4.57
N LEU A 137 -8.04 3.34 -5.42
CA LEU A 137 -8.83 4.58 -5.52
C LEU A 137 -10.23 4.34 -6.10
N SER A 138 -10.38 3.41 -7.04
CA SER A 138 -11.71 3.05 -7.58
C SER A 138 -12.62 2.40 -6.54
N GLU A 139 -12.05 1.87 -5.46
CA GLU A 139 -12.79 1.08 -4.47
C GLU A 139 -12.93 1.76 -3.10
N ALA A 140 -11.99 2.63 -2.73
CA ALA A 140 -12.04 3.43 -1.51
C ALA A 140 -13.41 4.13 -1.29
N PRO A 141 -14.03 4.79 -2.30
CA PRO A 141 -15.35 5.37 -2.13
C PRO A 141 -16.46 4.32 -1.96
N ARG A 142 -16.33 3.13 -2.56
CA ARG A 142 -17.34 2.06 -2.51
C ARG A 142 -17.41 1.39 -1.13
N LEU A 143 -16.27 1.18 -0.48
CA LEU A 143 -16.19 0.63 0.87
C LEU A 143 -16.61 1.66 1.93
N ALA A 144 -16.21 2.92 1.77
CA ALA A 144 -16.68 4.00 2.64
C ALA A 144 -18.20 4.21 2.57
N LEU A 145 -18.81 4.06 1.39
CA LEU A 145 -20.26 4.12 1.20
C LEU A 145 -20.99 2.87 1.74
N ALA A 146 -20.35 1.71 1.75
CA ALA A 146 -20.92 0.48 2.31
C ALA A 146 -20.92 0.49 3.84
N ASP A 147 -19.81 0.86 4.47
CA ASP A 147 -19.70 1.03 5.93
C ASP A 147 -20.71 2.07 6.45
N TRP A 148 -20.91 3.16 5.70
CA TRP A 148 -21.93 4.17 6.02
C TRP A 148 -23.36 3.60 6.01
N ARG A 149 -23.69 2.75 5.03
CA ARG A 149 -25.02 2.12 4.93
C ARG A 149 -25.27 1.11 6.03
N ASP A 150 -24.25 0.34 6.42
CA ASP A 150 -24.36 -0.66 7.48
C ASP A 150 -24.48 -0.01 8.86
N HIS A 151 -23.75 1.08 9.10
CA HIS A 151 -23.91 1.87 10.32
C HIS A 151 -25.31 2.50 10.44
N TRP A 152 -25.88 3.00 9.34
CA TRP A 152 -27.27 3.49 9.32
C TRP A 152 -28.30 2.40 9.58
N ARG A 153 -28.11 1.18 9.06
CA ARG A 153 -29.00 0.03 9.33
C ARG A 153 -28.90 -0.46 10.77
N GLY A 154 -27.71 -0.42 11.39
CA GLY A 154 -27.54 -0.70 12.81
C GLY A 154 -28.24 0.33 13.70
N ALA A 155 -28.09 1.62 13.40
CA ALA A 155 -28.71 2.73 14.14
C ALA A 155 -30.24 2.83 13.95
N SER A 156 -30.80 2.19 12.92
CA SER A 156 -32.24 2.15 12.64
C SER A 156 -32.91 0.85 13.07
N SER A 157 -32.20 -0.06 13.75
CA SER A 157 -32.87 -1.17 14.46
C SER A 157 -33.61 -0.58 15.66
N PRO A 158 -34.96 -0.55 15.67
CA PRO A 158 -35.68 -0.09 16.83
C PRO A 158 -35.34 -1.05 17.95
N PHE A 159 -34.87 -0.50 19.06
CA PHE A 159 -34.80 -1.15 20.36
C PHE A 159 -36.03 -2.05 20.52
N ALA A 160 -35.82 -3.37 20.45
CA ALA A 160 -36.86 -4.33 20.75
C ALA A 160 -37.18 -4.14 22.24
N LEU A 161 -38.23 -3.37 22.52
CA LEU A 161 -38.79 -3.21 23.85
C LEU A 161 -39.05 -4.62 24.40
N PRO A 162 -38.58 -4.96 25.61
CA PRO A 162 -39.02 -6.16 26.28
C PRO A 162 -40.52 -5.97 26.58
N THR A 163 -41.38 -6.53 25.73
CA THR A 163 -42.77 -6.78 26.09
C THR A 163 -42.76 -7.83 27.19
N GLY A 164 -43.16 -7.43 28.39
CA GLY A 164 -43.04 -8.22 29.61
C GLY A 164 -43.99 -9.42 29.72
N GLY A 165 -43.93 -10.06 30.88
CA GLY A 165 -44.92 -11.03 31.33
C GLY A 165 -44.37 -11.93 32.45
N GLY A 166 -44.89 -11.76 33.68
CA GLY A 166 -44.67 -12.65 34.82
C GLY A 166 -44.46 -11.90 36.13
#